data_AF-A0AAJ2TQ23-F1
#
_entry.id   AF-A0AAJ2TQ23-F1
#
_cell.length_a   1.000
_cell.length_b   1.000
_cell.length_c   1.000
_cell.angle_alpha   90.00
_cell.angle_beta   90.00
_cell.angle_gamma   90.00
#
_symmetry.space_group_name_H-M   'P 1'
#
loop_
_entity.id
_entity.type
_entity.pdbx_description
1 polymer ?
#
loop_
_entity_poly.entity_id
_entity_poly.type
_entity_poly.pdbx_seq_one_letter_code
_entity_poly.pdbx_strand_id
1 'polypeptide(L)'
;MLDSYERKMIYFLSRFTSTCVFVLINKTIIFHNYNMDCKQNDYEKYERGKHCSLRMLLSLPEYYYKNIVVCGNEQILDYDEMVDELLEHLVCLEMIYYYYPCRNQTKVNMDSNTEFYMNYFKSYYFDYPEISAEKYIDFFEENAAISQKVFQVKNIKETIMEALVFQEFEKNLYSIRGIQRFICKIRHKVDFKKEGIWLTFPISIIQFLFTVKNLRYEEFIKKYVYNITDKRSVQYSRMIDVIASEDTRIALISNNNICFPRNYYWINRWYTYVWKSYEISKNNEDGKTYKSDKHENEIKSVLEKYFAKDKVYSGVYLKRKKGQYAEKDFIVVFNDYVISFEAKSKLLPAPFLGVEDGLEDIKIKCNEAIEKAIQQGNEIKQAIAEKKAFFYDTNEKEGKVVLDLNGYSEKKFIQVALMYEEFLNVETNIEHIYKDNINFWLSDVKTLDTILRDTFGKGEGQKFINYINKRMNAYGLIDVQSGEELKMYQAYKTFPVFFEERRPDIGIKVRI
;
A
#
# COMPACT_ATOMS: atom_id res chain seq x y z
N MET A 1 17.06 -14.79 12.08
CA MET A 1 17.50 -13.47 12.59
C MET A 1 16.32 -12.51 12.71
N LEU A 2 15.33 -12.53 11.81
CA LEU A 2 14.10 -11.73 11.98
C LEU A 2 13.33 -12.09 13.24
N ASP A 3 13.04 -13.39 13.42
CA ASP A 3 12.51 -13.93 14.67
C ASP A 3 13.31 -13.47 15.89
N SER A 4 14.63 -13.28 15.80
CA SER A 4 15.41 -12.85 16.96
C SER A 4 15.32 -11.34 17.23
N TYR A 5 15.15 -10.50 16.20
CA TYR A 5 14.95 -9.05 16.38
C TYR A 5 13.50 -8.74 16.77
N GLU A 6 12.53 -9.41 16.16
CA GLU A 6 11.12 -9.35 16.58
C GLU A 6 10.93 -9.92 17.98
N ARG A 7 11.57 -11.05 18.33
CA ARG A 7 11.55 -11.55 19.72
C ARG A 7 12.22 -10.59 20.69
N LYS A 8 13.25 -9.85 20.28
CA LYS A 8 13.85 -8.80 21.12
C LYS A 8 12.87 -7.65 21.35
N MET A 9 12.17 -7.20 20.30
CA MET A 9 11.11 -6.19 20.43
C MET A 9 9.97 -6.68 21.32
N ILE A 10 9.48 -7.90 21.08
CA ILE A 10 8.45 -8.56 21.91
C ILE A 10 8.93 -8.64 23.35
N TYR A 11 10.15 -9.11 23.59
CA TYR A 11 10.73 -9.20 24.92
C TYR A 11 10.80 -7.83 25.59
N PHE A 12 11.36 -6.83 24.92
CA PHE A 12 11.46 -5.45 25.39
C PHE A 12 10.10 -4.90 25.82
N LEU A 13 9.09 -4.97 24.94
CA LEU A 13 7.74 -4.46 25.22
C LEU A 13 7.01 -5.30 26.29
N SER A 14 7.27 -6.60 26.37
CA SER A 14 6.62 -7.50 27.32
C SER A 14 7.04 -7.28 28.78
N ARG A 15 8.15 -6.58 29.03
CA ARG A 15 8.64 -6.29 30.40
C ARG A 15 7.72 -5.33 31.15
N PHE A 16 7.15 -4.38 30.44
CA PHE A 16 6.44 -3.25 31.04
C PHE A 16 4.94 -3.48 31.13
N THR A 17 4.30 -2.74 32.05
CA THR A 17 2.83 -2.67 32.06
C THR A 17 2.29 -2.08 30.76
N SER A 18 1.09 -2.49 30.35
CA SER A 18 0.48 -2.00 29.11
C SER A 18 0.36 -0.47 29.08
N THR A 19 0.03 0.16 30.22
CA THR A 19 -0.01 1.62 30.34
C THR A 19 1.34 2.25 30.00
N CYS A 20 2.44 1.74 30.57
CA CYS A 20 3.78 2.22 30.27
C CYS A 20 4.13 2.06 28.78
N VAL A 21 3.78 0.92 28.17
CA VAL A 21 4.02 0.69 26.74
C VAL A 21 3.27 1.70 25.87
N PHE A 22 1.99 1.98 26.17
CA PHE A 22 1.24 2.98 25.43
C PHE A 22 1.83 4.39 25.59
N VAL A 23 2.28 4.77 26.78
CA VAL A 23 2.96 6.06 27.00
C VAL A 23 4.28 6.12 26.24
N LEU A 24 5.06 5.03 26.25
CA LEU A 24 6.31 4.91 25.51
C LEU A 24 6.09 5.09 24.01
N ILE A 25 5.16 4.34 23.41
CA ILE A 25 4.83 4.45 21.98
C ILE A 25 4.45 5.88 21.61
N ASN A 26 3.60 6.53 22.41
CA ASN A 26 3.22 7.92 22.18
C ASN A 26 4.43 8.85 22.23
N LYS A 27 5.27 8.76 23.27
CA LYS A 27 6.49 9.57 23.37
C LYS A 27 7.45 9.36 22.20
N THR A 28 7.57 8.14 21.69
CA THR A 28 8.39 7.86 20.50
C THR A 28 7.83 8.52 19.24
N ILE A 29 6.50 8.57 19.07
CA ILE A 29 5.84 9.30 17.98
C ILE A 29 6.12 10.81 18.10
N ILE A 30 6.04 11.36 19.31
CA ILE A 30 6.35 12.77 19.58
C ILE A 30 7.80 13.08 19.22
N PHE A 31 8.73 12.25 19.66
CA PHE A 31 10.14 12.38 19.31
C PHE A 31 10.35 12.32 17.80
N HIS A 32 9.74 11.35 17.10
CA HIS A 32 9.83 11.24 15.65
C HIS A 32 9.40 12.55 14.96
N ASN A 33 8.27 13.12 15.37
CA ASN A 33 7.76 14.36 14.79
C ASN A 33 8.67 15.56 15.06
N TYR A 34 9.24 15.65 16.26
CA TYR A 34 10.27 16.63 16.58
C TYR A 34 11.51 16.46 15.69
N ASN A 35 12.00 15.23 15.55
CA ASN A 35 13.17 14.92 14.76
C ASN A 35 12.97 15.25 13.27
N MET A 36 11.76 15.03 12.74
CA MET A 36 11.38 15.44 11.38
C MET A 36 11.32 16.95 11.21
N ASP A 37 10.82 17.67 12.22
CA ASP A 37 10.85 19.14 12.22
C ASP A 37 12.28 19.68 12.20
N CYS A 38 13.18 19.09 13.00
CA CYS A 38 14.61 19.42 12.97
C CYS A 38 15.21 19.15 11.59
N LYS A 39 14.91 18.02 10.95
CA LYS A 39 15.38 17.72 9.59
C LYS A 39 15.04 18.84 8.59
N GLN A 40 13.85 19.43 8.70
CA GLN A 40 13.36 20.48 7.80
C GLN A 40 13.88 21.88 8.18
N ASN A 41 13.86 22.21 9.47
CA ASN A 41 13.97 23.59 9.94
C ASN A 41 15.27 23.87 10.73
N ASP A 42 15.90 22.84 11.30
CA ASP A 42 17.10 22.95 12.14
C ASP A 42 17.94 21.66 12.07
N TYR A 43 18.58 21.44 10.92
CA TYR A 43 19.25 20.17 10.60
C TYR A 43 20.38 19.83 11.58
N GLU A 44 20.95 20.80 12.31
CA GLU A 44 21.97 20.54 13.34
C GLU A 44 21.41 19.73 14.52
N LYS A 45 20.11 19.86 14.81
CA LYS A 45 19.41 19.10 15.85
C LYS A 45 18.81 17.79 15.32
N TYR A 46 18.96 17.50 14.03
CA TYR A 46 18.40 16.29 13.43
C TYR A 46 19.22 15.04 13.81
N GLU A 47 18.58 14.13 14.55
CA GLU A 47 19.14 12.85 14.95
C GLU A 47 18.91 11.79 13.87
N ARG A 48 19.75 11.82 12.83
CA ARG A 48 19.67 10.91 11.67
C ARG A 48 19.67 9.42 12.06
N GLY A 49 20.38 9.05 13.12
CA GLY A 49 20.47 7.67 13.61
C GLY A 49 19.17 7.14 14.23
N LYS A 50 18.25 8.04 14.60
CA LYS A 50 16.97 7.75 15.25
C LYS A 50 15.77 7.95 14.33
N HIS A 51 15.99 8.26 13.05
CA HIS A 51 14.92 8.35 12.07
C HIS A 51 14.37 6.95 11.79
N CYS A 52 13.06 6.78 11.97
CA CYS A 52 12.35 5.54 11.66
C CYS A 52 11.03 5.81 10.94
N SER A 53 10.49 4.83 10.23
CA SER A 53 9.20 4.93 9.55
C SER A 53 8.05 5.23 10.52
N LEU A 54 7.30 6.32 10.28
CA LEU A 54 6.09 6.64 11.05
C LEU A 54 5.06 5.51 11.01
N ARG A 55 4.97 4.75 9.91
CA ARG A 55 4.09 3.59 9.84
C ARG A 55 4.44 2.55 10.88
N MET A 56 5.72 2.22 10.97
CA MET A 56 6.19 1.21 11.90
C MET A 56 5.88 1.63 13.34
N LEU A 57 5.99 2.92 13.66
CA LEU A 57 5.56 3.50 14.93
C LEU A 57 4.04 3.40 15.14
N LEU A 58 3.23 3.78 14.15
CA LEU A 58 1.77 3.76 14.23
C LEU A 58 1.19 2.34 14.27
N SER A 59 1.92 1.35 13.77
CA SER A 59 1.57 -0.07 13.85
C SER A 59 1.98 -0.72 15.17
N LEU A 60 2.79 -0.06 16.01
CA LEU A 60 3.23 -0.61 17.30
C LEU A 60 2.08 -1.01 18.24
N PRO A 61 0.98 -0.25 18.36
CA PRO A 61 -0.14 -0.65 19.20
C PRO A 61 -0.76 -1.99 18.76
N GLU A 62 -0.97 -2.18 17.46
CA GLU A 62 -1.51 -3.43 16.92
C GLU A 62 -0.49 -4.56 17.03
N TYR A 63 0.78 -4.28 16.74
CA TYR A 63 1.88 -5.24 16.92
C TYR A 63 1.94 -5.72 18.37
N TYR A 64 1.90 -4.80 19.33
CA TYR A 64 1.87 -5.11 20.75
C TYR A 64 0.68 -6.00 21.09
N TYR A 65 -0.53 -5.60 20.69
CA TYR A 65 -1.75 -6.36 20.96
C TYR A 65 -1.72 -7.78 20.39
N LYS A 66 -1.21 -7.97 19.17
CA LYS A 66 -1.15 -9.27 18.49
C LYS A 66 -0.08 -10.20 19.04
N ASN A 67 1.03 -9.66 19.56
CA ASN A 67 2.22 -10.45 19.87
C ASN A 67 2.51 -10.57 21.37
N ILE A 68 1.99 -9.68 22.21
CA ILE A 68 2.21 -9.72 23.66
C ILE A 68 1.03 -10.41 24.34
N VAL A 69 1.20 -11.71 24.63
CA VAL A 69 0.18 -12.54 25.30
C VAL A 69 0.20 -12.35 26.83
N VAL A 70 1.37 -12.08 27.39
CA VAL A 70 1.57 -11.85 28.83
C VAL A 70 2.32 -10.53 29.00
N CYS A 71 1.69 -9.57 29.65
CA CYS A 71 2.31 -8.30 30.01
C CYS A 71 3.06 -8.43 31.34
N GLY A 72 4.21 -7.77 31.40
CA GLY A 72 5.02 -7.67 32.60
C GLY A 72 4.48 -6.61 33.56
N ASN A 73 5.19 -6.44 34.66
CA ASN A 73 4.82 -5.55 35.76
C ASN A 73 5.82 -4.41 35.99
N GLU A 74 6.87 -4.30 35.16
CA GLU A 74 7.85 -3.22 35.27
C GLU A 74 7.19 -1.88 34.93
N GLN A 75 7.53 -0.85 35.72
CA GLN A 75 7.21 0.54 35.43
C GLN A 75 8.39 1.19 34.70
N ILE A 76 8.12 2.10 33.77
CA ILE A 76 9.16 2.91 33.12
C ILE A 76 9.44 4.13 33.99
N LEU A 77 10.68 4.26 34.46
CA LEU A 77 11.14 5.40 35.27
C LEU A 77 11.75 6.50 34.41
N ASP A 78 12.49 6.12 33.37
CA ASP A 78 13.09 7.03 32.39
C ASP A 78 12.50 6.71 31.01
N TYR A 79 11.59 7.57 30.55
CA TYR A 79 11.00 7.38 29.24
C TYR A 79 11.92 7.83 28.10
N ASP A 80 12.88 8.71 28.35
CA ASP A 80 13.74 9.22 27.27
C ASP A 80 14.77 8.14 26.90
N GLU A 81 15.34 7.45 27.90
CA GLU A 81 16.18 6.26 27.69
C GLU A 81 15.40 5.14 26.95
N MET A 82 14.16 4.87 27.37
CA MET A 82 13.34 3.82 26.75
C MET A 82 12.88 4.19 25.33
N VAL A 83 12.67 5.47 25.04
CA VAL A 83 12.41 5.95 23.67
C VAL A 83 13.61 5.64 22.79
N ASP A 84 14.82 5.91 23.27
CA ASP A 84 16.05 5.61 22.53
C ASP A 84 16.22 4.11 22.28
N GLU A 85 16.03 3.25 23.29
CA GLU A 85 16.12 1.79 23.12
C GLU A 85 15.05 1.26 22.15
N LEU A 86 13.82 1.77 22.24
CA LEU A 86 12.76 1.43 21.29
C LEU A 86 13.13 1.85 19.86
N LEU A 87 13.66 3.07 19.68
CA LEU A 87 14.11 3.56 18.37
C LEU A 87 15.25 2.72 17.80
N GLU A 88 16.19 2.26 18.62
CA GLU A 88 17.25 1.34 18.17
C GLU A 88 16.70 0.01 17.66
N HIS A 89 15.74 -0.57 18.38
CA HIS A 89 15.04 -1.78 17.93
C HIS A 89 14.29 -1.55 16.63
N LEU A 90 13.59 -0.42 16.53
CA LEU A 90 12.83 -0.04 15.36
C LEU A 90 13.74 0.16 14.14
N VAL A 91 14.79 0.96 14.25
CA VAL A 91 15.75 1.21 13.17
C VAL A 91 16.41 -0.09 12.71
N CYS A 92 16.71 -1.03 13.61
CA CYS A 92 17.20 -2.35 13.23
C CYS A 92 16.18 -3.15 12.40
N LEU A 93 14.91 -3.17 12.82
CA LEU A 93 13.83 -3.83 12.08
C LEU A 93 13.64 -3.17 10.72
N GLU A 94 13.59 -1.84 10.67
CA GLU A 94 13.46 -1.09 9.42
C GLU A 94 14.63 -1.36 8.48
N MET A 95 15.86 -1.39 8.96
CA MET A 95 17.01 -1.74 8.12
C MET A 95 16.92 -3.14 7.53
N ILE A 96 16.35 -4.09 8.28
CA ILE A 96 16.15 -5.47 7.82
C ILE A 96 15.04 -5.54 6.75
N TYR A 97 13.98 -4.75 6.92
CA TYR A 97 12.77 -4.81 6.09
C TYR A 97 12.79 -3.86 4.87
N TYR A 98 13.43 -2.70 4.98
CA TYR A 98 13.19 -1.54 4.10
C TYR A 98 14.44 -0.98 3.39
N TYR A 99 15.61 -1.61 3.51
CA TYR A 99 16.92 -1.13 3.01
C TYR A 99 16.88 0.19 2.22
N TYR A 100 17.07 1.30 2.93
CA TYR A 100 16.88 2.65 2.41
C TYR A 100 17.96 3.04 1.38
N PRO A 101 17.60 3.44 0.14
CA PRO A 101 18.56 3.89 -0.87
C PRO A 101 19.39 5.13 -0.44
N CYS A 102 18.87 5.99 0.42
CA CYS A 102 19.52 7.26 0.80
C CYS A 102 20.37 7.21 2.08
N ARG A 103 20.75 6.02 2.58
CA ARG A 103 21.72 5.96 3.68
C ARG A 103 23.06 6.61 3.31
N ASN A 104 23.34 6.75 2.01
CA ASN A 104 24.55 7.40 1.48
C ASN A 104 24.36 8.88 1.06
N GLN A 105 23.17 9.47 1.16
CA GLN A 105 23.01 10.90 0.86
C GLN A 105 23.37 11.72 2.10
N THR A 106 24.54 12.35 2.05
CA THR A 106 25.16 13.05 3.19
C THR A 106 24.62 14.44 3.45
N LYS A 107 23.84 15.04 2.54
CA LYS A 107 23.18 16.33 2.72
C LYS A 107 22.04 16.48 1.72
N VAL A 108 20.80 16.56 2.18
CA VAL A 108 19.72 17.16 1.37
C VAL A 108 18.71 17.78 2.35
N ASN A 109 18.59 19.11 2.35
CA ASN A 109 17.33 19.74 2.72
C ASN A 109 16.32 19.26 1.69
N MET A 110 15.51 18.26 2.05
CA MET A 110 14.48 17.73 1.16
C MET A 110 13.31 18.70 1.18
N ASP A 111 12.94 19.23 0.01
CA ASP A 111 11.66 19.93 -0.10
C ASP A 111 10.48 18.95 0.08
N SER A 112 9.28 19.48 0.28
CA SER A 112 8.09 18.67 0.54
C SER A 112 7.75 17.69 -0.60
N ASN A 113 8.09 18.05 -1.84
CA ASN A 113 7.90 17.20 -3.02
C ASN A 113 8.85 16.01 -3.04
N THR A 114 10.12 16.25 -2.70
CA THR A 114 11.13 15.22 -2.55
C THR A 114 10.77 14.27 -1.42
N GLU A 115 10.30 14.81 -0.29
CA GLU A 115 9.84 14.03 0.85
C GLU A 115 8.63 13.15 0.50
N PHE A 116 7.61 13.73 -0.15
CA PHE A 116 6.47 13.00 -0.68
C PHE A 116 6.90 11.87 -1.63
N TYR A 117 7.75 12.15 -2.61
CA TYR A 117 8.20 11.14 -3.57
C TYR A 117 8.98 10.01 -2.89
N MET A 118 9.86 10.36 -1.95
CA MET A 118 10.61 9.37 -1.18
C MET A 118 9.70 8.49 -0.32
N ASN A 119 8.66 9.06 0.27
CA ASN A 119 7.66 8.31 1.05
C ASN A 119 6.80 7.43 0.14
N TYR A 120 6.40 7.92 -1.03
CA TYR A 120 5.74 7.11 -2.06
C TYR A 120 6.63 5.94 -2.52
N PHE A 121 7.91 6.20 -2.83
CA PHE A 121 8.89 5.17 -3.21
C PHE A 121 9.02 4.10 -2.13
N LYS A 122 9.18 4.51 -0.87
CA LYS A 122 9.22 3.57 0.26
C LYS A 122 7.94 2.76 0.39
N SER A 123 6.79 3.43 0.34
CA SER A 123 5.48 2.80 0.48
C SER A 123 5.25 1.77 -0.60
N TYR A 124 5.61 2.11 -1.84
CA TYR A 124 5.50 1.21 -2.98
C TYR A 124 6.41 -0.02 -2.86
N TYR A 125 7.70 0.16 -2.51
CA TYR A 125 8.71 -0.90 -2.62
C TYR A 125 8.98 -1.72 -1.36
N PHE A 126 8.71 -1.16 -0.20
CA PHE A 126 9.26 -1.69 1.04
C PHE A 126 8.25 -1.78 2.15
N ASP A 127 7.14 -1.08 2.00
CA ASP A 127 6.16 -1.01 3.04
C ASP A 127 5.27 -2.23 3.07
N TYR A 128 5.27 -2.84 4.24
CA TYR A 128 4.64 -4.11 4.53
C TYR A 128 3.23 -4.11 3.92
N PRO A 129 2.88 -5.08 3.06
CA PRO A 129 1.58 -5.02 2.44
C PRO A 129 0.51 -5.26 3.49
N GLU A 130 -0.52 -4.41 3.46
CA GLU A 130 -1.82 -4.68 4.09
C GLU A 130 -2.52 -5.86 3.41
N ILE A 131 -1.99 -6.29 2.27
CA ILE A 131 -2.31 -7.53 1.59
C ILE A 131 -1.53 -8.66 2.28
N SER A 132 -2.21 -9.39 3.15
CA SER A 132 -1.73 -10.66 3.72
C SER A 132 -1.21 -11.60 2.61
N ALA A 133 -0.18 -12.38 2.90
CA ALA A 133 0.37 -13.38 1.98
C ALA A 133 -0.71 -14.28 1.33
N GLU A 134 -1.74 -14.62 2.10
CA GLU A 134 -2.90 -15.41 1.67
C GLU A 134 -3.62 -14.77 0.48
N LYS A 135 -3.94 -13.48 0.54
CA LYS A 135 -4.58 -12.75 -0.56
C LYS A 135 -3.75 -12.75 -1.86
N TYR A 136 -2.42 -12.71 -1.76
CA TYR A 136 -1.57 -12.86 -2.94
C TYR A 136 -1.64 -14.29 -3.50
N ILE A 137 -1.60 -15.29 -2.63
CA ILE A 137 -1.74 -16.70 -3.03
C ILE A 137 -3.08 -16.91 -3.73
N ASP A 138 -4.18 -16.45 -3.14
CA ASP A 138 -5.53 -16.52 -3.72
C ASP A 138 -5.56 -15.90 -5.11
N PHE A 139 -4.95 -14.72 -5.29
CA PHE A 139 -4.83 -14.08 -6.59
C PHE A 139 -4.12 -14.98 -7.62
N PHE A 140 -2.96 -15.55 -7.29
CA PHE A 140 -2.23 -16.40 -8.24
C PHE A 140 -2.98 -17.70 -8.55
N GLU A 141 -3.75 -18.22 -7.59
CA GLU A 141 -4.57 -19.40 -7.76
C GLU A 141 -5.80 -19.11 -8.65
N GLU A 142 -6.53 -18.02 -8.40
CA GLU A 142 -7.62 -17.55 -9.25
C GLU A 142 -7.16 -17.29 -10.70
N ASN A 143 -5.91 -16.83 -10.87
CA ASN A 143 -5.31 -16.50 -12.16
C ASN A 143 -4.25 -17.52 -12.59
N ALA A 144 -4.41 -18.80 -12.21
CA ALA A 144 -3.35 -19.80 -12.38
C ALA A 144 -2.89 -19.97 -13.83
N ALA A 145 -3.81 -20.03 -14.80
CA ALA A 145 -3.47 -20.20 -16.21
C ALA A 145 -2.61 -19.04 -16.75
N ILE A 146 -2.99 -17.80 -16.43
CA ILE A 146 -2.25 -16.59 -16.82
C ILE A 146 -0.89 -16.59 -16.13
N SER A 147 -0.87 -16.83 -14.81
CA SER A 147 0.36 -16.82 -14.01
C SER A 147 1.36 -17.87 -14.47
N GLN A 148 0.91 -19.10 -14.77
CA GLN A 148 1.73 -20.18 -15.31
C GLN A 148 2.35 -19.79 -16.65
N LYS A 149 1.62 -19.10 -17.52
CA LYS A 149 2.13 -18.59 -18.79
C LYS A 149 3.17 -17.49 -18.59
N VAL A 150 2.86 -16.50 -17.74
CA VAL A 150 3.74 -15.36 -17.43
C VAL A 150 5.07 -15.83 -16.85
N PHE A 151 5.01 -16.71 -15.85
CA PHE A 151 6.20 -17.23 -15.22
C PHE A 151 6.80 -18.42 -15.94
N GLN A 152 6.19 -18.95 -17.01
CA GLN A 152 6.61 -20.14 -17.74
C GLN A 152 6.83 -21.35 -16.81
N VAL A 153 5.86 -21.63 -15.95
CA VAL A 153 5.89 -22.73 -14.96
C VAL A 153 4.66 -23.61 -15.14
N LYS A 154 4.80 -24.89 -14.80
CA LYS A 154 3.67 -25.84 -14.82
C LYS A 154 2.69 -25.63 -13.66
N ASN A 155 3.21 -25.20 -12.50
CA ASN A 155 2.43 -25.06 -11.28
C ASN A 155 2.86 -23.79 -10.54
N ILE A 156 2.05 -22.73 -10.62
CA ILE A 156 2.33 -21.46 -9.95
C ILE A 156 2.33 -21.59 -8.43
N LYS A 157 1.45 -22.44 -7.87
CA LYS A 157 1.36 -22.65 -6.42
C LYS A 157 2.66 -23.20 -5.86
N GLU A 158 3.26 -24.19 -6.51
CA GLU A 158 4.58 -24.71 -6.14
C GLU A 158 5.65 -23.61 -6.17
N THR A 159 5.69 -22.80 -7.24
CA THR A 159 6.66 -21.71 -7.38
C THR A 159 6.50 -20.63 -6.31
N ILE A 160 5.27 -20.30 -5.92
CA ILE A 160 5.00 -19.38 -4.80
C ILE A 160 5.45 -20.00 -3.47
N MET A 161 5.19 -21.29 -3.25
CA MET A 161 5.64 -22.00 -2.05
C MET A 161 7.17 -22.05 -1.95
N GLU A 162 7.88 -22.22 -3.06
CA GLU A 162 9.35 -22.16 -3.13
C GLU A 162 9.88 -20.79 -2.71
N ALA A 163 9.27 -19.70 -3.20
CA ALA A 163 9.62 -18.34 -2.77
C ALA A 163 9.30 -18.10 -1.28
N LEU A 164 8.17 -18.61 -0.79
CA LEU A 164 7.76 -18.51 0.61
C LEU A 164 8.70 -19.24 1.58
N VAL A 165 9.51 -20.20 1.12
CA VAL A 165 10.58 -20.80 1.95
C VAL A 165 11.55 -19.73 2.45
N PHE A 166 11.89 -18.75 1.60
CA PHE A 166 12.76 -17.64 1.97
C PHE A 166 12.04 -16.63 2.87
N GLN A 167 10.78 -16.31 2.56
CA GLN A 167 9.94 -15.40 3.34
C GLN A 167 9.67 -15.91 4.76
N GLU A 168 9.49 -17.21 4.94
CA GLU A 168 9.20 -17.86 6.22
C GLU A 168 10.38 -18.71 6.73
N PHE A 169 11.62 -18.37 6.36
CA PHE A 169 12.81 -19.21 6.59
C PHE A 169 12.92 -19.74 8.02
N GLU A 170 12.79 -18.88 9.04
CA GLU A 170 12.92 -19.27 10.43
C GLU A 170 11.80 -20.22 10.88
N LYS A 171 10.54 -19.91 10.57
CA LYS A 171 9.38 -20.77 10.85
C LYS A 171 9.56 -22.14 10.21
N ASN A 172 10.00 -22.17 8.95
CA ASN A 172 10.30 -23.40 8.23
C ASN A 172 11.43 -24.20 8.89
N LEU A 173 12.52 -23.53 9.28
CA LEU A 173 13.64 -24.16 9.96
C LEU A 173 13.24 -24.75 11.32
N TYR A 174 12.54 -23.98 12.17
CA TYR A 174 12.11 -24.41 13.50
C TYR A 174 11.03 -25.51 13.47
N SER A 175 10.27 -25.64 12.39
CA SER A 175 9.30 -26.72 12.21
C SER A 175 9.95 -28.11 12.08
N ILE A 176 11.26 -28.18 11.80
CA ILE A 176 11.98 -29.43 11.60
C ILE A 176 12.39 -30.03 12.95
N ARG A 177 11.92 -31.24 13.24
CA ARG A 177 12.28 -31.98 14.47
C ARG A 177 13.80 -32.16 14.54
N GLY A 178 14.40 -31.83 15.69
CA GLY A 178 15.83 -32.05 15.97
C GLY A 178 16.79 -30.99 15.42
N ILE A 179 16.28 -29.95 14.77
CA ILE A 179 17.09 -28.88 14.12
C ILE A 179 17.94 -28.05 15.11
N GLN A 180 17.60 -28.09 16.41
CA GLN A 180 18.29 -27.36 17.49
C GLN A 180 19.80 -27.58 17.51
N ARG A 181 20.27 -28.76 17.08
CA ARG A 181 21.71 -29.09 17.00
C ARG A 181 22.45 -28.38 15.84
N PHE A 182 21.75 -27.91 14.82
CA PHE A 182 22.32 -27.25 13.64
C PHE A 182 22.23 -25.71 13.69
N ILE A 183 21.31 -25.15 14.48
CA ILE A 183 21.06 -23.70 14.58
C ILE A 183 22.30 -22.90 15.02
N CYS A 184 23.18 -23.49 15.84
CA CYS A 184 24.42 -22.86 16.28
C CYS A 184 25.38 -22.51 15.12
N LYS A 185 25.24 -23.17 13.95
CA LYS A 185 26.08 -22.95 12.74
C LYS A 185 25.48 -21.98 11.71
N ILE A 186 24.28 -21.46 11.94
CA ILE A 186 23.53 -20.62 10.97
C ILE A 186 23.78 -19.11 11.22
N ARG A 187 24.56 -18.77 12.26
CA ARG A 187 24.82 -17.38 12.66
C ARG A 187 25.97 -16.77 11.85
N HIS A 188 25.66 -16.22 10.68
CA HIS A 188 26.58 -15.29 10.02
C HIS A 188 25.95 -13.89 9.99
N LYS A 189 26.43 -13.02 10.89
CA LYS A 189 26.46 -11.58 10.62
C LYS A 189 27.53 -11.40 9.56
N VAL A 190 27.16 -10.98 8.35
CA VAL A 190 28.14 -10.41 7.44
C VAL A 190 28.03 -8.90 7.56
N ASP A 191 29.00 -8.32 8.27
CA ASP A 191 29.19 -6.88 8.33
C ASP A 191 29.87 -6.45 7.03
N PHE A 192 29.07 -6.04 6.05
CA PHE A 192 29.61 -5.32 4.90
C PHE A 192 29.82 -3.87 5.34
N LYS A 193 31.05 -3.58 5.82
CA LYS A 193 31.54 -2.24 6.13
C LYS A 193 31.36 -1.30 4.93
N LYS A 194 30.18 -0.65 4.87
CA LYS A 194 29.84 0.69 4.36
C LYS A 194 28.39 0.81 3.87
N GLU A 195 27.65 -0.29 3.64
CA GLU A 195 26.36 -0.21 2.93
C GLU A 195 25.21 -1.05 3.54
N GLY A 196 25.17 -1.24 4.86
CA GLY A 196 23.98 -1.78 5.55
C GLY A 196 23.92 -3.30 5.76
N ILE A 197 22.98 -3.71 6.63
CA ILE A 197 22.82 -5.10 7.10
C ILE A 197 21.91 -5.84 6.11
N TRP A 198 22.42 -6.92 5.51
CA TRP A 198 21.62 -7.82 4.69
C TRP A 198 21.30 -9.11 5.46
N LEU A 199 20.05 -9.55 5.43
CA LEU A 199 19.73 -10.93 5.79
C LEU A 199 20.20 -11.84 4.67
N THR A 200 21.21 -12.64 4.97
CA THR A 200 21.71 -13.66 4.06
C THR A 200 21.49 -15.05 4.65
N PHE A 201 21.18 -15.99 3.78
CA PHE A 201 20.87 -17.37 4.11
C PHE A 201 21.97 -18.28 3.53
N PRO A 202 22.61 -19.13 4.34
CA PRO A 202 23.58 -20.08 3.83
C PRO A 202 22.94 -21.02 2.80
N ILE A 203 23.57 -21.17 1.64
CA ILE A 203 23.07 -22.02 0.54
C ILE A 203 22.77 -23.44 1.03
N SER A 204 23.67 -24.02 1.84
CA SER A 204 23.53 -25.37 2.37
C SER A 204 22.26 -25.57 3.20
N ILE A 205 21.82 -24.55 3.94
CA ILE A 205 20.58 -24.61 4.73
C ILE A 205 19.35 -24.47 3.86
N ILE A 206 19.40 -23.59 2.84
CA ILE A 206 18.30 -23.45 1.88
C ILE A 206 18.10 -24.74 1.10
N GLN A 207 19.18 -25.36 0.60
CA GLN A 207 19.12 -26.65 -0.07
C GLN A 207 18.47 -27.71 0.82
N PHE A 208 18.88 -27.80 2.09
CA PHE A 208 18.28 -28.70 3.07
C PHE A 208 16.77 -28.46 3.26
N LEU A 209 16.34 -27.20 3.40
CA LEU A 209 14.92 -26.86 3.53
C LEU A 209 14.09 -27.26 2.30
N PHE A 210 14.64 -27.02 1.10
CA PHE A 210 13.99 -27.44 -0.15
C PHE A 210 13.87 -28.96 -0.24
N THR A 211 14.91 -29.71 0.15
CA THR A 211 14.87 -31.18 0.19
C THR A 211 13.81 -31.69 1.17
N VAL A 212 13.77 -31.17 2.40
CA VAL A 212 12.80 -31.60 3.43
C VAL A 212 11.35 -31.32 3.00
N LYS A 213 11.13 -30.26 2.22
CA LYS A 213 9.80 -29.89 1.70
C LYS A 213 9.47 -30.49 0.34
N ASN A 214 10.35 -31.32 -0.23
CA ASN A 214 10.20 -31.89 -1.58
C ASN A 214 10.01 -30.82 -2.68
N LEU A 215 10.84 -29.77 -2.65
CA LEU A 215 10.81 -28.62 -3.57
C LEU A 215 12.02 -28.59 -4.52
N ARG A 216 11.93 -27.87 -5.64
CA ARG A 216 12.91 -27.91 -6.73
C ARG A 216 13.94 -26.79 -6.63
N TYR A 217 14.95 -26.98 -5.78
CA TYR A 217 15.99 -25.97 -5.51
C TYR A 217 16.69 -25.47 -6.78
N GLU A 218 17.27 -26.38 -7.58
CA GLU A 218 18.11 -26.00 -8.74
C GLU A 218 17.32 -25.23 -9.81
N GLU A 219 16.09 -25.66 -10.08
CA GLU A 219 15.21 -24.98 -11.05
C GLU A 219 14.80 -23.59 -10.56
N PHE A 220 14.45 -23.47 -9.28
CA PHE A 220 14.04 -22.21 -8.69
C PHE A 220 15.19 -21.19 -8.66
N ILE A 221 16.37 -21.58 -8.17
CA ILE A 221 17.54 -20.69 -8.06
C ILE A 221 17.97 -20.20 -9.43
N LYS A 222 18.07 -21.11 -10.42
CA LYS A 222 18.48 -20.74 -11.78
C LYS A 222 17.56 -19.70 -12.41
N LYS A 223 16.26 -19.74 -12.07
CA LYS A 223 15.23 -18.91 -12.70
C LYS A 223 14.97 -17.60 -11.96
N TYR A 224 14.94 -17.63 -10.63
CA TYR A 224 14.44 -16.53 -9.80
C TYR A 224 15.50 -15.88 -8.91
N VAL A 225 16.76 -16.31 -9.00
CA VAL A 225 17.85 -15.74 -8.19
C VAL A 225 19.00 -15.28 -9.07
N TYR A 226 19.47 -14.06 -8.84
CA TYR A 226 20.51 -13.40 -9.62
C TYR A 226 21.90 -13.72 -9.08
N ASN A 227 22.78 -14.28 -9.92
CA ASN A 227 24.13 -14.62 -9.49
C ASN A 227 25.08 -13.41 -9.60
N ILE A 228 25.44 -12.81 -8.46
CA ILE A 228 26.31 -11.62 -8.42
C ILE A 228 27.78 -11.94 -8.70
N THR A 229 28.16 -13.22 -8.73
CA THR A 229 29.53 -13.62 -9.06
C THR A 229 29.76 -13.75 -10.57
N ASP A 230 28.68 -13.69 -11.37
CA ASP A 230 28.80 -13.62 -12.82
C ASP A 230 29.29 -12.21 -13.24
N LYS A 231 30.30 -12.15 -14.10
CA LYS A 231 30.84 -10.88 -14.60
C LYS A 231 29.84 -10.13 -15.48
N ARG A 232 28.81 -10.81 -16.01
CA ARG A 232 27.70 -10.18 -16.75
C ARG A 232 26.69 -9.50 -15.83
N SER A 233 26.89 -9.62 -14.51
CA SER A 233 25.91 -9.29 -13.49
C SER A 233 26.16 -8.01 -12.70
N VAL A 234 27.08 -7.17 -13.19
CA VAL A 234 27.52 -5.94 -12.51
C VAL A 234 26.39 -4.93 -12.28
N GLN A 235 25.32 -4.97 -13.09
CA GLN A 235 24.19 -4.03 -12.99
C GLN A 235 23.28 -4.25 -11.78
N TYR A 236 23.29 -5.43 -11.15
CA TYR A 236 22.46 -5.73 -9.99
C TYR A 236 23.31 -6.16 -8.79
N SER A 237 24.05 -5.20 -8.23
CA SER A 237 24.93 -5.42 -7.08
C SER A 237 24.21 -5.23 -5.74
N ARG A 238 23.08 -4.52 -5.72
CA ARG A 238 22.25 -4.29 -4.55
C ARG A 238 20.90 -4.96 -4.73
N MET A 239 20.27 -5.37 -3.63
CA MET A 239 18.95 -6.00 -3.67
C MET A 239 17.90 -5.07 -4.31
N ILE A 240 17.99 -3.76 -4.07
CA ILE A 240 17.06 -2.81 -4.69
C ILE A 240 17.20 -2.76 -6.22
N ASP A 241 18.40 -3.01 -6.76
CA ASP A 241 18.60 -3.06 -8.21
C ASP A 241 17.87 -4.27 -8.81
N VAL A 242 17.78 -5.38 -8.07
CA VAL A 242 16.94 -6.53 -8.48
C VAL A 242 15.47 -6.19 -8.34
N ILE A 243 15.06 -5.68 -7.19
CA ILE A 243 13.65 -5.50 -6.83
C ILE A 243 12.94 -4.42 -7.66
N ALA A 244 13.65 -3.34 -8.02
CA ALA A 244 13.12 -2.25 -8.85
C ALA A 244 13.32 -2.48 -10.37
N SER A 245 13.92 -3.61 -10.78
CA SER A 245 14.09 -3.90 -12.21
C SER A 245 12.80 -4.42 -12.87
N GLU A 246 12.83 -4.60 -14.19
CA GLU A 246 11.79 -5.29 -14.95
C GLU A 246 12.06 -6.80 -15.10
N ASP A 247 12.91 -7.39 -14.26
CA ASP A 247 13.20 -8.84 -14.22
C ASP A 247 12.34 -9.69 -13.25
N THR A 248 11.98 -10.94 -13.56
CA THR A 248 11.21 -11.78 -12.62
C THR A 248 11.99 -12.27 -11.38
N ARG A 249 13.32 -12.12 -11.33
CA ARG A 249 14.18 -12.56 -10.23
C ARG A 249 13.98 -11.72 -8.97
N ILE A 250 14.00 -12.36 -7.81
CA ILE A 250 13.62 -11.77 -6.51
C ILE A 250 14.71 -11.86 -5.43
N ALA A 251 15.85 -12.46 -5.75
CA ALA A 251 16.95 -12.62 -4.80
C ALA A 251 18.32 -12.52 -5.49
N LEU A 252 19.36 -12.42 -4.68
CA LEU A 252 20.76 -12.43 -5.10
C LEU A 252 21.48 -13.65 -4.52
N ILE A 253 22.34 -14.30 -5.28
CA ILE A 253 23.19 -15.41 -4.81
C ILE A 253 24.66 -15.08 -5.01
N SER A 254 25.44 -15.31 -3.95
CA SER A 254 26.90 -15.29 -3.91
C SER A 254 27.44 -16.71 -3.80
N ASN A 255 28.76 -16.89 -3.68
CA ASN A 255 29.38 -18.22 -3.54
C ASN A 255 28.79 -19.07 -2.40
N ASN A 256 28.44 -18.45 -1.26
CA ASN A 256 28.07 -19.19 -0.05
C ASN A 256 26.67 -18.84 0.48
N ASN A 257 26.09 -17.72 0.05
CA ASN A 257 24.88 -17.18 0.63
C ASN A 257 23.91 -16.63 -0.41
N ILE A 258 22.62 -16.72 -0.10
CA ILE A 258 21.52 -16.08 -0.81
C ILE A 258 21.05 -14.88 0.01
N CYS A 259 20.93 -13.72 -0.61
CA CYS A 259 20.23 -12.56 -0.07
C CYS A 259 18.82 -12.55 -0.65
N PHE A 260 17.81 -12.36 0.20
CA PHE A 260 16.40 -12.33 -0.19
C PHE A 260 15.66 -11.23 0.59
N PRO A 261 14.81 -10.40 -0.05
CA PRO A 261 14.06 -9.37 0.64
C PRO A 261 12.97 -10.00 1.50
N ARG A 262 12.96 -9.68 2.79
CA ARG A 262 11.96 -10.23 3.72
C ARG A 262 10.71 -9.38 3.85
N ASN A 263 10.61 -8.29 3.09
CA ASN A 263 9.34 -7.67 2.81
C ASN A 263 8.59 -8.51 1.76
N TYR A 264 7.26 -8.45 1.78
CA TYR A 264 6.41 -9.12 0.79
C TYR A 264 6.36 -8.36 -0.55
N TYR A 265 7.25 -7.39 -0.79
CA TYR A 265 7.24 -6.68 -2.07
C TYR A 265 7.58 -7.61 -3.24
N TRP A 266 8.43 -8.63 -3.04
CA TRP A 266 8.74 -9.60 -4.10
C TRP A 266 7.47 -10.26 -4.66
N ILE A 267 6.49 -10.56 -3.79
CA ILE A 267 5.23 -11.17 -4.21
C ILE A 267 4.30 -10.14 -4.86
N ASN A 268 4.30 -8.90 -4.37
CA ASN A 268 3.59 -7.77 -5.00
C ASN A 268 4.10 -7.50 -6.43
N ARG A 269 5.41 -7.62 -6.63
CA ARG A 269 6.04 -7.46 -7.93
C ARG A 269 5.63 -8.57 -8.89
N TRP A 270 5.64 -9.83 -8.43
CA TRP A 270 5.12 -10.95 -9.21
C TRP A 270 3.63 -10.78 -9.56
N TYR A 271 2.84 -10.30 -8.61
CA TYR A 271 1.43 -9.96 -8.82
C TYR A 271 1.31 -8.88 -9.92
N THR A 272 2.14 -7.84 -9.88
CA THR A 272 2.20 -6.77 -10.89
C THR A 272 2.62 -7.29 -12.26
N TYR A 273 3.56 -8.24 -12.35
CA TYR A 273 3.92 -8.88 -13.63
C TYR A 273 2.75 -9.57 -14.30
N VAL A 274 1.95 -10.29 -13.51
CA VAL A 274 0.75 -10.94 -14.02
C VAL A 274 -0.23 -9.88 -14.51
N TRP A 275 -0.48 -8.83 -13.72
CA TRP A 275 -1.37 -7.72 -14.10
C TRP A 275 -0.95 -6.94 -15.34
N LYS A 276 0.35 -6.76 -15.57
CA LYS A 276 0.89 -6.12 -16.79
C LYS A 276 0.99 -7.08 -17.98
N SER A 277 0.64 -8.35 -17.81
CA SER A 277 0.79 -9.33 -18.88
C SER A 277 -0.18 -9.06 -20.03
N TYR A 278 0.26 -9.43 -21.24
CA TYR A 278 -0.52 -9.29 -22.46
C TYR A 278 -1.94 -9.88 -22.32
N GLU A 279 -2.05 -11.05 -21.69
CA GLU A 279 -3.32 -11.76 -21.51
C GLU A 279 -4.37 -10.95 -20.76
N ILE A 280 -3.94 -10.21 -19.74
CA ILE A 280 -4.84 -9.37 -18.95
C ILE A 280 -5.17 -8.06 -19.66
N SER A 281 -4.22 -7.53 -20.45
CA SER A 281 -4.40 -6.32 -21.25
C SER A 281 -5.23 -6.53 -22.53
N LYS A 282 -5.56 -7.78 -22.87
CA LYS A 282 -6.33 -8.10 -24.07
C LYS A 282 -7.80 -7.74 -23.86
N ASN A 283 -8.39 -7.06 -24.85
CA ASN A 283 -9.81 -6.75 -24.85
C ASN A 283 -10.63 -8.04 -25.06
N ASN A 284 -11.73 -8.14 -24.33
CA ASN A 284 -12.81 -9.11 -24.52
C ASN A 284 -13.67 -8.71 -25.74
N GLU A 285 -14.74 -9.48 -26.01
CA GLU A 285 -15.67 -9.21 -27.12
C GLU A 285 -16.40 -7.87 -26.97
N ASP A 286 -16.60 -7.41 -25.73
CA ASP A 286 -17.24 -6.12 -25.38
C ASP A 286 -16.26 -4.93 -25.41
N GLY A 287 -15.00 -5.15 -25.82
CA GLY A 287 -13.98 -4.12 -25.92
C GLY A 287 -13.32 -3.70 -24.59
N LYS A 288 -13.70 -4.32 -23.46
CA LYS A 288 -13.10 -4.10 -22.14
C LYS A 288 -11.96 -5.08 -21.88
N THR A 289 -10.97 -4.70 -21.08
CA THR A 289 -9.92 -5.63 -20.65
C THR A 289 -10.41 -6.51 -19.51
N TYR A 290 -9.85 -7.73 -19.39
CA TYR A 290 -10.14 -8.62 -18.26
C TYR A 290 -10.00 -7.91 -16.90
N LYS A 291 -8.98 -7.04 -16.78
CA LYS A 291 -8.77 -6.22 -15.58
C LYS A 291 -9.92 -5.25 -15.30
N SER A 292 -10.37 -4.54 -16.34
CA SER A 292 -11.45 -3.57 -16.20
C SER A 292 -12.73 -4.25 -15.75
N ASP A 293 -13.05 -5.40 -16.36
CA ASP A 293 -14.25 -6.17 -16.00
C ASP A 293 -14.17 -6.68 -14.56
N LYS A 294 -13.02 -7.23 -14.14
CA LYS A 294 -12.84 -7.72 -12.77
C LYS A 294 -13.00 -6.58 -11.77
N HIS A 295 -12.41 -5.41 -12.04
CA HIS A 295 -12.52 -4.22 -11.20
C HIS A 295 -13.97 -3.73 -11.06
N GLU A 296 -14.67 -3.55 -12.18
CA GLU A 296 -16.06 -3.11 -12.18
C GLU A 296 -16.98 -4.11 -11.45
N ASN A 297 -16.78 -5.41 -11.66
CA ASN A 297 -17.55 -6.44 -10.97
C ASN A 297 -17.31 -6.44 -9.45
N GLU A 298 -16.07 -6.22 -9.02
CA GLU A 298 -15.73 -6.13 -7.60
C GLU A 298 -16.38 -4.89 -6.95
N ILE A 299 -16.27 -3.73 -7.61
CA ILE A 299 -16.95 -2.50 -7.18
C ILE A 299 -18.45 -2.73 -7.09
N LYS A 300 -19.08 -3.29 -8.14
CA LYS A 300 -20.51 -3.55 -8.18
C LYS A 300 -20.96 -4.40 -7.01
N SER A 301 -20.25 -5.50 -6.74
CA SER A 301 -20.53 -6.40 -5.63
C SER A 301 -20.48 -5.67 -4.28
N VAL A 302 -19.44 -4.85 -4.05
CA VAL A 302 -19.31 -4.04 -2.83
C VAL A 302 -20.45 -3.02 -2.71
N LEU A 303 -20.78 -2.30 -3.78
CA LEU A 303 -21.85 -1.30 -3.76
C LEU A 303 -23.22 -1.93 -3.53
N GLU A 304 -23.58 -2.99 -4.26
CA GLU A 304 -24.88 -3.66 -4.13
C GLU A 304 -25.06 -4.28 -2.73
N LYS A 305 -23.98 -4.78 -2.12
CA LYS A 305 -23.97 -5.33 -0.76
C LYS A 305 -24.39 -4.32 0.30
N TYR A 306 -23.99 -3.05 0.18
CA TYR A 306 -24.22 -2.04 1.23
C TYR A 306 -25.32 -1.03 0.91
N PHE A 307 -25.54 -0.69 -0.37
CA PHE A 307 -26.55 0.31 -0.79
C PHE A 307 -27.86 -0.32 -1.27
N ALA A 308 -27.93 -1.64 -1.40
CA ALA A 308 -28.98 -2.41 -2.06
C ALA A 308 -29.01 -2.25 -3.60
N LYS A 309 -29.37 -3.34 -4.28
CA LYS A 309 -29.28 -3.47 -5.74
C LYS A 309 -30.12 -2.45 -6.50
N ASP A 310 -31.28 -2.06 -5.98
CA ASP A 310 -32.17 -1.08 -6.63
C ASP A 310 -31.68 0.37 -6.48
N LYS A 311 -30.60 0.61 -5.74
CA LYS A 311 -29.97 1.92 -5.57
C LYS A 311 -28.65 2.07 -6.32
N VAL A 312 -28.16 1.01 -6.95
CA VAL A 312 -26.88 0.95 -7.66
C VAL A 312 -27.13 0.82 -9.16
N TYR A 313 -26.75 1.84 -9.91
CA TYR A 313 -26.90 1.91 -11.36
C TYR A 313 -25.53 1.77 -12.00
N SER A 314 -25.29 0.66 -12.71
CA SER A 314 -23.99 0.36 -13.33
C SER A 314 -24.04 0.49 -14.86
N GLY A 315 -23.00 1.06 -15.47
CA GLY A 315 -22.87 1.13 -16.93
C GLY A 315 -23.99 1.92 -17.60
N VAL A 316 -24.39 3.04 -16.99
CA VAL A 316 -25.50 3.87 -17.48
C VAL A 316 -25.00 5.03 -18.33
N TYR A 317 -25.80 5.46 -19.30
CA TYR A 317 -25.38 6.42 -20.32
C TYR A 317 -26.01 7.79 -20.10
N LEU A 318 -25.20 8.83 -19.97
CA LEU A 318 -25.65 10.22 -19.98
C LEU A 318 -25.64 10.76 -21.41
N LYS A 319 -26.75 11.37 -21.83
CA LYS A 319 -26.87 11.96 -23.17
C LYS A 319 -26.14 13.29 -23.27
N ARG A 320 -25.26 13.42 -24.27
CA ARG A 320 -24.52 14.63 -24.65
C ARG A 320 -25.23 15.41 -25.76
N LYS A 321 -24.73 16.63 -26.01
CA LYS A 321 -25.08 17.40 -27.20
C LYS A 321 -24.77 16.59 -28.47
N LYS A 322 -25.53 16.84 -29.55
CA LYS A 322 -25.42 16.13 -30.84
C LYS A 322 -25.76 14.63 -30.81
N GLY A 323 -26.46 14.16 -29.76
CA GLY A 323 -26.94 12.77 -29.68
C GLY A 323 -25.86 11.75 -29.34
N GLN A 324 -24.69 12.18 -28.87
CA GLN A 324 -23.68 11.29 -28.30
C GLN A 324 -24.08 10.87 -26.89
N TYR A 325 -23.50 9.78 -26.41
CA TYR A 325 -23.72 9.26 -25.05
C TYR A 325 -22.39 9.03 -24.36
N ALA A 326 -22.37 9.19 -23.04
CA ALA A 326 -21.23 8.94 -22.19
C ALA A 326 -21.57 7.91 -21.13
N GLU A 327 -20.89 6.77 -21.16
CA GLU A 327 -20.99 5.76 -20.11
C GLU A 327 -20.50 6.34 -18.78
N LYS A 328 -21.20 5.96 -17.71
CA LYS A 328 -20.83 6.20 -16.31
C LYS A 328 -20.81 4.86 -15.61
N ASP A 329 -19.70 4.57 -14.95
CA ASP A 329 -19.45 3.24 -14.39
C ASP A 329 -20.48 2.91 -13.32
N PHE A 330 -20.63 3.78 -12.30
CA PHE A 330 -21.60 3.59 -11.23
C PHE A 330 -22.19 4.90 -10.73
N ILE A 331 -23.50 4.92 -10.56
CA ILE A 331 -24.23 5.96 -9.84
C ILE A 331 -25.02 5.30 -8.71
N VAL A 332 -24.89 5.86 -7.51
CA VAL A 332 -25.60 5.42 -6.32
C VAL A 332 -26.44 6.57 -5.76
N VAL A 333 -27.67 6.24 -5.40
CA VAL A 333 -28.60 7.18 -4.76
C VAL A 333 -28.78 6.79 -3.30
N PHE A 334 -28.46 7.72 -2.38
CA PHE A 334 -28.64 7.52 -0.95
C PHE A 334 -29.28 8.77 -0.33
N ASN A 335 -30.48 8.63 0.23
CA ASN A 335 -31.30 9.76 0.67
C ASN A 335 -31.44 10.80 -0.46
N ASP A 336 -30.99 12.03 -0.22
CA ASP A 336 -30.94 13.12 -1.19
C ASP A 336 -29.54 13.39 -1.75
N TYR A 337 -28.62 12.44 -1.57
CA TYR A 337 -27.28 12.45 -2.16
C TYR A 337 -27.21 11.59 -3.42
N VAL A 338 -26.43 12.09 -4.38
CA VAL A 338 -26.00 11.34 -5.56
C VAL A 338 -24.50 11.09 -5.42
N ILE A 339 -24.09 9.83 -5.51
CA ILE A 339 -22.69 9.43 -5.43
C ILE A 339 -22.29 8.80 -6.76
N SER A 340 -21.32 9.40 -7.44
CA SER A 340 -20.75 8.85 -8.68
C SER A 340 -19.45 8.14 -8.33
N PHE A 341 -19.37 6.84 -8.62
CA PHE A 341 -18.11 6.09 -8.55
C PHE A 341 -17.58 5.84 -9.95
N GLU A 342 -16.32 6.21 -10.18
CA GLU A 342 -15.61 6.00 -11.43
C GLU A 342 -14.49 4.97 -11.20
N ALA A 343 -14.53 3.88 -11.95
CA ALA A 343 -13.60 2.77 -11.86
C ALA A 343 -12.35 3.04 -12.70
N LYS A 344 -11.18 3.04 -12.07
CA LYS A 344 -9.89 3.20 -12.75
C LYS A 344 -9.02 1.97 -12.53
N SER A 345 -8.94 1.14 -13.55
CA SER A 345 -8.17 -0.11 -13.56
C SER A 345 -6.67 0.08 -13.85
N LYS A 346 -6.20 1.29 -14.19
CA LYS A 346 -4.78 1.57 -14.41
C LYS A 346 -3.97 1.25 -13.15
N LEU A 347 -2.81 0.59 -13.32
CA LEU A 347 -1.86 0.35 -12.25
C LEU A 347 -1.25 1.67 -11.76
N LEU A 348 -0.81 1.67 -10.50
CA LEU A 348 0.06 2.71 -9.99
C LEU A 348 1.33 2.85 -10.85
N PRO A 349 1.80 4.08 -11.12
CA PRO A 349 3.14 4.29 -11.64
C PRO A 349 4.17 3.76 -10.65
N ALA A 350 4.91 2.73 -11.02
CA ALA A 350 6.04 2.27 -10.22
C ALA A 350 7.06 3.41 -10.13
N PRO A 351 7.40 3.90 -8.92
CA PRO A 351 8.42 4.92 -8.79
C PRO A 351 9.76 4.31 -9.17
N PHE A 352 10.70 5.09 -9.68
CA PHE A 352 12.07 4.61 -9.95
C PHE A 352 13.07 5.35 -9.07
N LEU A 353 14.32 4.86 -9.04
CA LEU A 353 15.34 5.33 -8.10
C LEU A 353 15.70 6.83 -8.24
N GLY A 354 15.41 7.46 -9.38
CA GLY A 354 15.58 8.89 -9.60
C GLY A 354 14.42 9.68 -8.98
N VAL A 355 14.73 10.63 -8.09
CA VAL A 355 13.72 11.38 -7.32
C VAL A 355 12.98 12.42 -8.17
N GLU A 356 13.70 13.26 -8.92
CA GLU A 356 13.12 14.37 -9.68
C GLU A 356 12.31 13.88 -10.88
N ASP A 357 12.91 13.06 -11.74
CA ASP A 357 12.23 12.46 -12.90
C ASP A 357 11.04 11.58 -12.46
N GLY A 358 11.16 10.96 -11.28
CA GLY A 358 10.16 10.05 -10.74
C GLY A 358 8.88 10.74 -10.30
N LEU A 359 8.99 11.87 -9.59
CA LEU A 359 7.81 12.61 -9.15
C LEU A 359 7.02 13.15 -10.34
N GLU A 360 7.71 13.63 -11.38
CA GLU A 360 7.07 14.13 -12.58
C GLU A 360 6.34 13.01 -13.34
N ASP A 361 6.94 11.82 -13.43
CA ASP A 361 6.29 10.65 -14.04
C ASP A 361 5.02 10.21 -13.29
N ILE A 362 5.06 10.20 -11.94
CA ILE A 362 3.85 9.94 -11.13
C ILE A 362 2.81 11.01 -11.39
N LYS A 363 3.19 12.29 -11.37
CA LYS A 363 2.26 13.39 -11.63
C LYS A 363 1.57 13.24 -12.97
N ILE A 364 2.33 13.02 -14.04
CA ILE A 364 1.78 12.85 -15.40
C ILE A 364 0.78 11.69 -15.43
N LYS A 365 1.19 10.51 -14.97
CA LYS A 365 0.36 9.29 -15.05
C LYS A 365 -0.87 9.34 -14.15
N CYS A 366 -0.74 9.88 -12.94
CA CYS A 366 -1.86 10.04 -12.01
C CYS A 366 -2.79 11.16 -12.47
N ASN A 367 -2.28 12.31 -12.90
CA ASN A 367 -3.09 13.43 -13.41
C ASN A 367 -3.95 13.00 -14.59
N GLU A 368 -3.39 12.28 -15.58
CA GLU A 368 -4.19 11.76 -16.70
C GLU A 368 -5.37 10.88 -16.26
N ALA A 369 -5.18 10.03 -15.24
CA ALA A 369 -6.22 9.13 -14.74
C ALA A 369 -7.27 9.89 -13.91
N ILE A 370 -6.80 10.79 -13.04
CA ILE A 370 -7.59 11.61 -12.12
C ILE A 370 -8.42 12.64 -12.88
N GLU A 371 -7.82 13.39 -13.82
CA GLU A 371 -8.51 14.42 -14.60
C GLU A 371 -9.69 13.84 -15.39
N LYS A 372 -9.50 12.65 -15.98
CA LYS A 372 -10.59 11.96 -16.68
C LYS A 372 -11.75 11.64 -15.72
N ALA A 373 -11.44 11.11 -14.54
CA ALA A 373 -12.46 10.84 -13.53
C ALA A 373 -13.19 12.15 -13.17
N ILE A 374 -12.45 13.21 -12.81
CA ILE A 374 -12.99 14.54 -12.47
C ILE A 374 -13.95 15.04 -13.57
N GLN A 375 -13.53 14.99 -14.84
CA GLN A 375 -14.35 15.41 -15.97
C GLN A 375 -15.65 14.60 -16.07
N GLN A 376 -15.59 13.28 -15.89
CA GLN A 376 -16.77 12.41 -15.95
C GLN A 376 -17.79 12.72 -14.85
N GLY A 377 -17.33 13.00 -13.62
CA GLY A 377 -18.20 13.37 -12.51
C GLY A 377 -18.75 14.80 -12.61
N ASN A 378 -17.92 15.76 -13.04
CA ASN A 378 -18.36 17.13 -13.30
C ASN A 378 -19.45 17.20 -14.37
N GLU A 379 -19.38 16.33 -15.39
CA GLU A 379 -20.42 16.22 -16.41
C GLU A 379 -21.79 15.84 -15.79
N ILE A 380 -21.81 14.90 -14.83
CA ILE A 380 -23.03 14.51 -14.11
C ILE A 380 -23.51 15.68 -13.24
N LYS A 381 -22.61 16.27 -12.46
CA LYS A 381 -22.93 17.41 -11.57
C LYS A 381 -23.54 18.58 -12.34
N GLN A 382 -22.98 18.91 -13.50
CA GLN A 382 -23.52 19.94 -14.39
C GLN A 382 -24.88 19.54 -14.95
N ALA A 383 -25.07 18.29 -15.37
CA ALA A 383 -26.37 17.82 -15.85
C ALA A 383 -27.47 17.92 -14.78
N ILE A 384 -27.14 17.68 -13.50
CA ILE A 384 -28.07 17.84 -12.37
C ILE A 384 -28.43 19.33 -12.19
N ALA A 385 -27.43 20.22 -12.23
CA ALA A 385 -27.64 21.66 -12.11
C ALA A 385 -28.51 22.21 -13.26
N GLU A 386 -28.32 21.70 -14.47
CA GLU A 386 -29.08 22.09 -15.67
C GLU A 386 -30.44 21.39 -15.81
N LYS A 387 -30.80 20.47 -14.91
CA LYS A 387 -32.01 19.64 -14.99
C LYS A 387 -32.09 18.83 -16.30
N LYS A 388 -30.97 18.21 -16.68
CA LYS A 388 -30.83 17.32 -17.84
C LYS A 388 -30.20 15.97 -17.49
N ALA A 389 -30.21 15.58 -16.22
CA ALA A 389 -29.58 14.37 -15.72
C ALA A 389 -30.47 13.12 -15.89
N PHE A 390 -30.79 12.80 -17.15
CA PHE A 390 -31.44 11.56 -17.53
C PHE A 390 -30.40 10.53 -18.00
N PHE A 391 -30.48 9.33 -17.46
CA PHE A 391 -29.57 8.24 -17.77
C PHE A 391 -30.29 7.08 -18.42
N TYR A 392 -29.61 6.48 -19.39
CA TYR A 392 -30.14 5.46 -20.27
C TYR A 392 -29.42 4.13 -20.05
N ASP A 393 -30.09 3.02 -20.35
CA ASP A 393 -29.53 1.66 -20.32
C ASP A 393 -28.59 1.33 -21.48
N THR A 394 -28.68 2.08 -22.58
CA THR A 394 -27.84 1.92 -23.77
C THR A 394 -27.40 3.28 -24.32
N ASN A 395 -26.33 3.26 -25.12
CA ASN A 395 -25.86 4.41 -25.91
C ASN A 395 -26.66 4.62 -27.21
N GLU A 396 -27.69 3.81 -27.46
CA GLU A 396 -28.55 3.88 -28.63
C GLU A 396 -29.68 4.92 -28.49
N LYS A 397 -30.17 5.40 -29.63
CA LYS A 397 -31.21 6.46 -29.70
C LYS A 397 -32.53 6.05 -29.05
N GLU A 398 -32.84 4.75 -29.04
CA GLU A 398 -34.07 4.17 -28.47
C GLU A 398 -33.91 3.69 -27.02
N GLY A 399 -32.78 4.02 -26.36
CA GLY A 399 -32.54 3.66 -24.98
C GLY A 399 -33.63 4.15 -24.03
N LYS A 400 -33.91 3.34 -23.00
CA LYS A 400 -34.90 3.65 -21.97
C LYS A 400 -34.24 4.46 -20.86
N VAL A 401 -34.93 5.50 -20.37
CA VAL A 401 -34.51 6.19 -19.15
C VAL A 401 -34.64 5.23 -17.97
N VAL A 402 -33.52 4.94 -17.31
CA VAL A 402 -33.44 4.05 -16.14
C VAL A 402 -33.17 4.81 -14.85
N LEU A 403 -32.69 6.06 -14.93
CA LEU A 403 -32.44 6.91 -13.78
C LEU A 403 -32.67 8.39 -14.15
N ASP A 404 -33.44 9.08 -13.31
CA ASP A 404 -33.70 10.52 -13.40
C ASP A 404 -33.18 11.21 -12.13
N LEU A 405 -32.17 12.07 -12.28
CA LEU A 405 -31.57 12.80 -11.17
C LEU A 405 -31.98 14.28 -11.12
N ASN A 406 -32.96 14.70 -11.92
CA ASN A 406 -33.37 16.11 -11.97
C ASN A 406 -34.00 16.61 -10.65
N GLY A 407 -34.49 15.71 -9.80
CA GLY A 407 -34.96 16.04 -8.45
C GLY A 407 -33.85 16.37 -7.44
N TYR A 408 -32.59 16.07 -7.76
CA TYR A 408 -31.47 16.20 -6.83
C TYR A 408 -30.78 17.57 -6.96
N SER A 409 -29.96 17.90 -5.97
CA SER A 409 -29.09 19.08 -5.99
C SER A 409 -27.64 18.69 -6.24
N GLU A 410 -27.01 19.47 -7.12
CA GLU A 410 -25.58 19.49 -7.40
C GLU A 410 -24.72 19.76 -6.15
N LYS A 411 -25.28 20.37 -5.10
CA LYS A 411 -24.60 20.58 -3.80
C LYS A 411 -24.50 19.30 -2.96
N LYS A 412 -25.32 18.29 -3.27
CA LYS A 412 -25.31 16.96 -2.62
C LYS A 412 -24.77 15.87 -3.56
N PHE A 413 -23.92 16.28 -4.50
CA PHE A 413 -23.22 15.38 -5.40
C PHE A 413 -21.83 15.05 -4.83
N ILE A 414 -21.55 13.76 -4.69
CA ILE A 414 -20.26 13.23 -4.25
C ILE A 414 -19.64 12.50 -5.43
N GLN A 415 -18.35 12.72 -5.64
CA GLN A 415 -17.57 12.03 -6.63
C GLN A 415 -16.48 11.19 -5.98
N VAL A 416 -16.36 9.95 -6.42
CA VAL A 416 -15.35 9.00 -5.97
C VAL A 416 -14.65 8.38 -7.17
N ALA A 417 -13.32 8.39 -7.19
CA ALA A 417 -12.51 7.63 -8.12
C ALA A 417 -11.96 6.40 -7.38
N LEU A 418 -12.34 5.21 -7.85
CA LEU A 418 -11.93 3.94 -7.27
C LEU A 418 -10.85 3.29 -8.12
N MET A 419 -9.68 3.17 -7.53
CA MET A 419 -8.54 2.46 -8.10
C MET A 419 -8.67 0.95 -7.82
N TYR A 420 -8.15 0.12 -8.73
CA TYR A 420 -8.10 -1.33 -8.51
C TYR A 420 -7.14 -1.71 -7.37
N GLU A 421 -6.06 -0.95 -7.22
CA GLU A 421 -5.02 -1.15 -6.21
C GLU A 421 -4.97 0.05 -5.28
N GLU A 422 -4.47 -0.15 -4.07
CA GLU A 422 -4.24 0.91 -3.08
C GLU A 422 -3.27 1.95 -3.68
N PHE A 423 -3.70 3.22 -3.73
CA PHE A 423 -2.90 4.33 -4.29
C PHE A 423 -2.02 4.98 -3.21
N LEU A 424 -1.23 4.16 -2.52
CA LEU A 424 -0.37 4.47 -1.37
C LEU A 424 0.18 5.92 -1.40
N ASN A 425 -0.04 6.71 -0.35
CA ASN A 425 0.27 8.17 -0.22
C ASN A 425 -0.47 9.10 -1.18
N VAL A 426 -0.84 8.66 -2.38
CA VAL A 426 -1.53 9.51 -3.37
C VAL A 426 -2.95 9.84 -2.91
N GLU A 427 -3.66 8.89 -2.30
CA GLU A 427 -5.03 9.11 -1.78
C GLU A 427 -5.10 10.19 -0.68
N THR A 428 -4.01 10.34 0.08
CA THR A 428 -3.94 11.21 1.26
C THR A 428 -3.21 12.53 1.00
N ASN A 429 -2.29 12.54 0.04
CA ASN A 429 -1.44 13.68 -0.32
C ASN A 429 -1.64 14.10 -1.79
N ILE A 430 -2.88 14.01 -2.27
CA ILE A 430 -3.22 14.26 -3.66
C ILE A 430 -2.86 15.69 -4.12
N GLU A 431 -2.71 16.63 -3.20
CA GLU A 431 -2.23 17.99 -3.46
C GLU A 431 -0.79 18.05 -4.04
N HIS A 432 0.03 17.03 -3.78
CA HIS A 432 1.36 16.90 -4.40
C HIS A 432 1.29 16.43 -5.86
N ILE A 433 0.18 15.83 -6.26
CA ILE A 433 -0.07 15.33 -7.62
C ILE A 433 -0.89 16.35 -8.42
N TYR A 434 -1.92 16.92 -7.79
CA TYR A 434 -2.92 17.79 -8.40
C TYR A 434 -3.05 19.10 -7.62
N LYS A 435 -2.78 20.23 -8.27
CA LYS A 435 -2.69 21.55 -7.61
C LYS A 435 -4.02 22.28 -7.44
N ASP A 436 -5.05 21.91 -8.19
CA ASP A 436 -6.35 22.59 -8.15
C ASP A 436 -7.25 22.08 -7.03
N ASN A 437 -8.37 22.78 -6.79
CA ASN A 437 -9.33 22.36 -5.75
C ASN A 437 -9.91 20.96 -6.01
N ILE A 438 -9.49 20.02 -5.18
CA ILE A 438 -9.88 18.61 -5.23
C ILE A 438 -11.26 18.47 -4.61
N ASN A 439 -12.26 18.23 -5.46
CA ASN A 439 -13.67 18.04 -5.06
C ASN A 439 -14.14 16.59 -5.24
N PHE A 440 -13.22 15.63 -5.12
CA PHE A 440 -13.52 14.22 -5.22
C PHE A 440 -12.68 13.41 -4.22
N TRP A 441 -13.09 12.18 -3.98
CA TRP A 441 -12.38 11.22 -3.15
C TRP A 441 -11.65 10.19 -4.02
N LEU A 442 -10.35 10.01 -3.79
CA LEU A 442 -9.55 8.94 -4.40
C LEU A 442 -9.36 7.82 -3.38
N SER A 443 -9.71 6.59 -3.75
CA SER A 443 -9.53 5.42 -2.87
C SER A 443 -9.46 4.13 -3.71
N ASP A 444 -9.33 2.99 -3.05
CA ASP A 444 -9.42 1.65 -3.64
C ASP A 444 -10.65 0.88 -3.15
N VAL A 445 -10.95 -0.25 -3.81
CA VAL A 445 -12.14 -1.06 -3.53
C VAL A 445 -12.13 -1.69 -2.14
N LYS A 446 -10.96 -2.07 -1.61
CA LYS A 446 -10.84 -2.72 -0.29
C LYS A 446 -11.01 -1.71 0.83
N THR A 447 -10.44 -0.52 0.66
CA THR A 447 -10.67 0.60 1.58
C THR A 447 -12.15 0.97 1.60
N LEU A 448 -12.78 1.07 0.42
CA LEU A 448 -14.21 1.31 0.32
C LEU A 448 -15.04 0.23 1.06
N ASP A 449 -14.81 -1.06 0.81
CA ASP A 449 -15.55 -2.15 1.50
C ASP A 449 -15.38 -2.05 3.02
N THR A 450 -14.17 -1.75 3.49
CA THR A 450 -13.89 -1.62 4.93
C THR A 450 -14.64 -0.44 5.55
N ILE A 451 -14.65 0.72 4.91
CA ILE A 451 -15.35 1.91 5.39
C ILE A 451 -16.88 1.71 5.32
N LEU A 452 -17.39 1.12 4.23
CA LEU A 452 -18.82 0.81 4.08
C LEU A 452 -19.28 -0.22 5.12
N ARG A 453 -18.47 -1.24 5.42
CA ARG A 453 -18.74 -2.21 6.50
C ARG A 453 -18.85 -1.53 7.86
N ASP A 454 -17.96 -0.58 8.15
CA ASP A 454 -17.95 0.16 9.41
C ASP A 454 -19.04 1.22 9.52
N THR A 455 -19.68 1.59 8.42
CA THR A 455 -20.76 2.60 8.35
C THR A 455 -22.10 1.97 7.99
N PHE A 456 -22.35 1.71 6.71
CA PHE A 456 -23.57 1.05 6.21
C PHE A 456 -23.80 -0.31 6.86
N GLY A 457 -22.76 -1.13 7.03
CA GLY A 457 -22.86 -2.43 7.71
C GLY A 457 -23.35 -2.34 9.16
N LYS A 458 -23.26 -1.17 9.79
CA LYS A 458 -23.75 -0.86 11.13
C LYS A 458 -25.03 -0.01 11.14
N GLY A 459 -25.63 0.24 9.97
CA GLY A 459 -26.82 1.10 9.83
C GLY A 459 -26.53 2.61 9.91
N GLU A 460 -25.26 3.02 9.79
CA GLU A 460 -24.80 4.40 9.97
C GLU A 460 -24.37 5.04 8.64
N GLY A 461 -25.12 4.82 7.55
CA GLY A 461 -24.75 5.30 6.21
C GLY A 461 -24.53 6.81 6.11
N GLN A 462 -25.17 7.62 6.96
CA GLN A 462 -24.89 9.07 7.01
C GLN A 462 -23.47 9.39 7.48
N LYS A 463 -22.83 8.53 8.31
CA LYS A 463 -21.42 8.71 8.71
C LYS A 463 -20.47 8.58 7.52
N PHE A 464 -20.77 7.72 6.55
CA PHE A 464 -20.00 7.62 5.30
C PHE A 464 -20.06 8.93 4.51
N ILE A 465 -21.26 9.48 4.33
CA ILE A 465 -21.46 10.78 3.67
C ILE A 465 -20.71 11.89 4.39
N ASN A 466 -20.79 11.93 5.72
CA ASN A 466 -20.09 12.92 6.53
C ASN A 466 -18.58 12.76 6.41
N TYR A 467 -18.07 11.53 6.43
CA TYR A 467 -16.65 11.24 6.26
C TYR A 467 -16.15 11.75 4.92
N ILE A 468 -16.74 11.35 3.79
CA ILE A 468 -16.24 11.75 2.46
C ILE A 468 -16.21 13.27 2.30
N ASN A 469 -17.29 13.96 2.70
CA ASN A 469 -17.36 15.42 2.58
C ASN A 469 -16.27 16.12 3.42
N LYS A 470 -16.03 15.63 4.64
CA LYS A 470 -15.04 16.21 5.56
C LYS A 470 -13.61 15.75 5.28
N ARG A 471 -13.44 14.58 4.66
CA ARG A 471 -12.14 13.99 4.32
C ARG A 471 -11.35 14.88 3.36
N MET A 472 -12.03 15.63 2.49
CA MET A 472 -11.38 16.58 1.60
C MET A 472 -10.69 17.75 2.33
N ASN A 473 -11.22 18.13 3.51
CA ASN A 473 -10.59 19.15 4.35
C ASN A 473 -9.26 18.66 4.95
N ALA A 474 -9.08 17.34 5.00
CA ALA A 474 -7.93 16.69 5.59
C ALA A 474 -6.85 16.25 4.58
N TYR A 475 -6.96 16.61 3.29
CA TYR A 475 -5.85 16.41 2.34
C TYR A 475 -4.65 17.25 2.78
N GLY A 476 -3.47 16.62 2.86
CA GLY A 476 -2.25 17.21 3.43
C GLY A 476 -2.31 17.49 4.93
N LEU A 477 -3.40 17.11 5.62
CA LEU A 477 -3.58 17.37 7.06
C LEU A 477 -2.74 16.44 7.92
N ILE A 478 -2.39 15.24 7.46
CA ILE A 478 -1.49 14.36 8.19
C ILE A 478 -0.28 14.17 7.28
N ASP A 479 0.91 14.56 7.75
CA ASP A 479 2.18 14.28 7.07
C ASP A 479 2.42 12.76 7.15
N VAL A 480 1.77 12.06 6.22
CA VAL A 480 1.81 10.61 6.15
C VAL A 480 3.10 10.22 5.45
N GLN A 481 4.02 9.67 6.24
CA GLN A 481 5.16 8.94 5.67
C GLN A 481 4.73 7.64 4.97
N SER A 482 3.46 7.23 5.13
CA SER A 482 2.81 6.08 4.50
C SER A 482 1.30 6.30 4.35
N GLY A 483 0.78 6.28 3.14
CA GLY A 483 -0.59 6.73 2.88
C GLY A 483 -1.55 5.60 2.86
N GLU A 484 -2.34 5.57 3.92
CA GLU A 484 -3.42 4.64 4.11
C GLU A 484 -4.66 5.44 4.43
N GLU A 485 -5.60 5.43 3.50
CA GLU A 485 -6.90 6.07 3.67
C GLU A 485 -7.66 5.51 4.89
N LEU A 486 -7.42 4.24 5.26
CA LEU A 486 -7.97 3.65 6.49
C LEU A 486 -7.47 4.31 7.78
N LYS A 487 -6.21 4.76 7.81
CA LYS A 487 -5.70 5.54 8.94
C LYS A 487 -6.35 6.91 9.01
N MET A 488 -6.55 7.57 7.87
CA MET A 488 -7.30 8.84 7.79
C MET A 488 -8.73 8.65 8.32
N TYR A 489 -9.38 7.57 7.92
CA TYR A 489 -10.71 7.22 8.41
C TYR A 489 -10.71 6.96 9.93
N GLN A 490 -9.71 6.26 10.45
CA GLN A 490 -9.56 6.05 11.89
C GLN A 490 -9.30 7.36 12.65
N ALA A 491 -8.48 8.26 12.09
CA ALA A 491 -8.24 9.59 12.64
C ALA A 491 -9.54 10.41 12.66
N TYR A 492 -10.35 10.36 11.60
CA TYR A 492 -11.67 11.00 11.56
C TYR A 492 -12.59 10.49 12.68
N LYS A 493 -12.65 9.17 12.88
CA LYS A 493 -13.45 8.59 13.97
C LYS A 493 -13.00 9.03 15.35
N THR A 494 -11.70 9.18 15.53
CA THR A 494 -11.10 9.49 16.84
C THR A 494 -11.11 10.99 17.12
N PHE A 495 -10.87 11.81 16.10
CA PHE A 495 -10.68 13.27 16.20
C PHE A 495 -11.42 14.02 15.07
N PRO A 496 -12.76 13.95 15.02
CA PRO A 496 -13.54 14.52 13.91
C PRO A 496 -13.39 16.05 13.77
N VAL A 497 -13.07 16.75 14.88
CA VAL A 497 -12.86 18.20 14.92
C VAL A 497 -11.80 18.68 13.92
N PHE A 498 -10.81 17.84 13.62
CA PHE A 498 -9.73 18.15 12.69
C PHE A 498 -10.18 18.18 11.22
N PHE A 499 -11.35 17.64 10.91
CA PHE A 499 -11.87 17.52 9.55
C PHE A 499 -12.96 18.57 9.24
N GLU A 500 -13.33 19.43 10.19
CA GLU A 500 -14.41 20.42 10.01
C GLU A 500 -14.01 21.59 9.11
N GLU A 501 -12.73 21.95 9.08
CA GLU A 501 -12.22 23.10 8.32
C GLU A 501 -11.03 22.70 7.46
N ARG A 502 -11.02 23.15 6.20
CA ARG A 502 -9.87 22.95 5.31
C ARG A 502 -8.72 23.84 5.75
N ARG A 503 -7.66 23.23 6.26
CA ARG A 503 -6.48 23.95 6.76
C ARG A 503 -5.20 23.42 6.09
N PRO A 504 -4.98 23.70 4.79
CA PRO A 504 -3.87 23.12 4.02
C PRO A 504 -2.49 23.54 4.56
N ASP A 505 -2.41 24.72 5.19
CA ASP A 505 -1.18 25.27 5.76
C ASP A 505 -0.92 24.78 7.20
N ILE A 506 -1.95 24.24 7.84
CA ILE A 506 -1.90 23.67 9.18
C ILE A 506 -2.06 22.17 9.02
N GLY A 507 -1.27 21.56 8.13
CA GLY A 507 -0.99 20.14 8.24
C GLY A 507 -0.87 19.86 9.73
N ILE A 508 -1.77 19.04 10.27
CA ILE A 508 -1.60 18.43 11.57
C ILE A 508 -0.37 17.55 11.38
N LYS A 509 0.80 18.19 11.45
CA LYS A 509 1.94 17.62 12.16
C LYS A 509 1.30 17.20 13.46
N VAL A 510 1.06 15.90 13.59
CA VAL A 510 0.46 15.30 14.77
C VAL A 510 1.46 15.55 15.91
N ARG A 511 1.47 16.78 16.43
CA ARG A 511 1.93 17.10 17.77
C ARG A 511 0.82 16.56 18.67
N ILE A 512 0.78 15.23 18.81
CA ILE A 512 0.21 14.64 20.02
C ILE A 512 1.15 14.96 21.17
#